data_AF-A0A7Y5LFA8-F1
#
_entry.id   AF-A0A7Y5LFA8-F1
#
_cell.length_a   1.000
_cell.length_b   1.000
_cell.length_c   1.000
_cell.angle_alpha   90.00
_cell.angle_beta   90.00
_cell.angle_gamma   90.00
#
_symmetry.space_group_name_H-M   'P 1'
#
loop_
_entity.id
_entity.type
_entity.pdbx_description
1 polymer ?
#
loop_
_entity_poly.entity_id
_entity_poly.type
_entity_poly.pdbx_seq_one_letter_code
_entity_poly.pdbx_strand_id
1 'polypeptide(L)'
;MILIQASVGLPAKDPVERGFEHFYNLEYDQAVQEFASAVDNEPGNAAPHNHLAQAILYRAMYRAGALESELVTGSNPFLRRSKVEPAPEEVRRFHQEIQTALSISEARLKENPEDARAHYTAGVAYGLRANYNFLVRKAWLDSLRDATEARKAHLQATSIDPGFVDAKLVQGVYDYVVGSLPWYYKMLGFIAGYRGDRERGIQVLREVAEHGRQNGMDAKVLLAAIYRRERHPEAAIPLLRDLIRRFPRNYLFRLELVQMYSDAGDKESALEVLSRIEKLHQSGAPGYARLDPGKIHYARGNLLFWYNDLEAALDDLRRAVERADEVDLNTGVMAWMRLGQTHDLLGQREEARKAYRQAVDLAPDSEVGKESRRYLSSPYRRRK
;
A
#
# COMPACT_ATOMS: atom_id res chain seq x y z
N MET A 1 10.22 -52.90 -29.05
CA MET A 1 9.93 -52.40 -27.69
C MET A 1 10.30 -50.93 -27.67
N ILE A 2 9.34 -50.04 -27.97
CA ILE A 2 9.55 -48.58 -27.98
C ILE A 2 8.80 -48.03 -26.77
N LEU A 3 9.56 -47.54 -25.79
CA LEU A 3 9.05 -46.83 -24.62
C LEU A 3 8.82 -45.37 -25.00
N ILE A 4 7.55 -44.96 -25.03
CA ILE A 4 7.15 -43.55 -25.10
C ILE A 4 7.29 -42.98 -23.69
N GLN A 5 8.31 -42.16 -23.45
CA GLN A 5 8.36 -41.30 -22.27
C GLN A 5 7.36 -40.16 -22.48
N ALA A 6 6.21 -40.24 -21.80
CA ALA A 6 5.36 -39.08 -21.60
C ALA A 6 6.09 -38.11 -20.66
N SER A 7 6.53 -36.97 -21.19
CA SER A 7 6.91 -35.82 -20.38
C SER A 7 5.66 -35.32 -19.67
N VAL A 8 5.46 -35.74 -18.42
CA VAL A 8 4.48 -35.14 -17.52
C VAL A 8 4.97 -33.71 -17.26
N GLY A 9 4.51 -32.77 -18.07
CA GLY A 9 4.65 -31.35 -17.78
C GLY A 9 4.01 -31.08 -16.42
N LEU A 10 4.73 -30.36 -15.55
CA LEU A 10 4.14 -29.87 -14.31
C LEU A 10 2.81 -29.16 -14.64
N PRO A 11 1.74 -29.37 -13.86
CA PRO A 11 0.47 -28.71 -14.12
C PRO A 11 0.71 -27.20 -14.19
N ALA A 12 0.15 -26.55 -15.21
CA ALA A 12 0.18 -25.10 -15.31
C ALA A 12 -0.36 -24.52 -13.99
N LYS A 13 0.33 -23.51 -13.44
CA LYS A 13 -0.10 -22.86 -12.19
C LYS A 13 -1.57 -22.42 -12.28
N ASP A 14 -2.25 -22.37 -11.15
CA ASP A 14 -3.61 -21.83 -11.07
C ASP A 14 -3.62 -20.33 -11.48
N PRO A 15 -4.57 -19.85 -12.32
CA PRO A 15 -4.67 -18.42 -12.68
C PRO A 15 -4.72 -17.49 -11.46
N VAL A 16 -5.34 -17.90 -10.35
CA VAL A 16 -5.34 -17.10 -9.11
C VAL A 16 -3.93 -16.96 -8.54
N GLU A 17 -3.14 -18.03 -8.50
CA GLU A 17 -1.74 -17.99 -8.03
C GLU A 17 -0.89 -17.05 -8.89
N ARG A 18 -0.99 -17.16 -10.23
CA ARG A 18 -0.29 -16.25 -11.14
C ARG A 18 -0.75 -14.80 -10.98
N GLY A 19 -2.06 -14.59 -10.81
CA GLY A 19 -2.65 -13.28 -10.57
C GLY A 19 -2.05 -12.62 -9.33
N PHE A 20 -1.90 -13.35 -8.23
CA PHE A 20 -1.25 -12.84 -7.02
C PHE A 20 0.26 -12.62 -7.17
N GLU A 21 0.95 -13.48 -7.93
CA GLU A 21 2.36 -13.29 -8.25
C GLU A 21 2.58 -11.95 -8.98
N HIS A 22 1.73 -11.63 -9.95
CA HIS A 22 1.74 -10.33 -10.64
C HIS A 22 1.30 -9.19 -9.72
N PHE A 23 0.23 -9.37 -8.96
CA PHE A 23 -0.32 -8.35 -8.06
C PHE A 23 0.73 -7.84 -7.06
N TYR A 24 1.42 -8.74 -6.38
CA TYR A 24 2.44 -8.36 -5.40
C TYR A 24 3.74 -7.86 -6.04
N ASN A 25 3.93 -8.03 -7.35
CA ASN A 25 5.04 -7.44 -8.12
C ASN A 25 4.67 -6.11 -8.79
N LEU A 26 3.51 -5.51 -8.47
CA LEU A 26 3.00 -4.25 -9.06
C LEU A 26 2.62 -4.37 -10.54
N GLU A 27 2.46 -5.60 -11.04
CA GLU A 27 2.13 -5.92 -12.43
C GLU A 27 0.61 -6.04 -12.58
N TYR A 28 -0.10 -4.98 -12.21
CA TYR A 28 -1.56 -5.03 -12.06
C TYR A 28 -2.33 -5.29 -13.36
N ASP A 29 -1.79 -4.91 -14.52
CA ASP A 29 -2.44 -5.21 -15.80
C ASP A 29 -2.45 -6.73 -16.06
N GLN A 30 -1.33 -7.41 -15.78
CA GLN A 30 -1.24 -8.86 -15.85
C GLN A 30 -2.08 -9.54 -14.75
N ALA A 31 -2.08 -9.01 -13.53
CA ALA A 31 -2.91 -9.52 -12.45
C ALA A 31 -4.41 -9.48 -12.81
N VAL A 32 -4.89 -8.37 -13.39
CA VAL A 32 -6.26 -8.22 -13.86
C VAL A 32 -6.60 -9.25 -14.95
N GLN A 33 -5.67 -9.54 -15.87
CA GLN A 33 -5.88 -10.55 -16.91
C GLN A 33 -6.01 -11.96 -16.32
N GLU A 34 -5.12 -12.32 -15.38
CA GLU A 34 -5.13 -13.63 -14.75
C GLU A 34 -6.37 -13.84 -13.86
N PHE A 35 -6.77 -12.82 -13.09
CA PHE A 35 -8.01 -12.90 -12.30
C PHE A 35 -9.27 -12.88 -13.17
N ALA A 36 -9.27 -12.20 -14.31
CA ALA A 36 -10.36 -12.30 -15.28
C ALA A 36 -10.47 -13.73 -15.85
N SER A 37 -9.34 -14.36 -16.19
CA SER A 37 -9.31 -15.77 -16.59
C SER A 37 -9.83 -16.70 -15.48
N ALA A 38 -9.50 -16.42 -14.21
CA ALA A 38 -10.06 -17.15 -13.08
C ALA A 38 -11.59 -17.01 -12.96
N VAL A 39 -12.13 -15.81 -13.22
CA VAL A 39 -13.58 -15.57 -13.26
C VAL A 39 -14.24 -16.34 -14.41
N ASP A 40 -13.63 -16.34 -15.60
CA ASP A 40 -14.18 -17.04 -16.77
C ASP A 40 -14.20 -18.56 -16.57
N ASN A 41 -13.23 -19.12 -15.85
CA ASN A 41 -13.17 -20.55 -15.54
C ASN A 41 -14.21 -20.99 -14.50
N GLU A 42 -14.52 -20.13 -13.52
CA GLU A 42 -15.46 -20.42 -12.44
C GLU A 42 -16.40 -19.24 -12.14
N PRO A 43 -17.32 -18.87 -13.05
CA PRO A 43 -18.16 -17.66 -12.88
C PRO A 43 -19.15 -17.76 -11.71
N GLY A 44 -19.39 -18.97 -11.18
CA GLY A 44 -20.20 -19.19 -9.97
C GLY A 44 -19.40 -19.11 -8.66
N ASN A 45 -18.10 -18.82 -8.71
CA ASN A 45 -17.24 -18.72 -7.53
C ASN A 45 -17.00 -17.24 -7.17
N ALA A 46 -17.42 -16.82 -5.98
CA ALA A 46 -17.29 -15.42 -5.54
C ALA A 46 -15.83 -14.95 -5.35
N ALA A 47 -14.88 -15.87 -5.10
CA ALA A 47 -13.52 -15.50 -4.76
C ALA A 47 -12.73 -14.85 -5.94
N PRO A 48 -12.71 -15.44 -7.16
CA PRO A 48 -12.13 -14.79 -8.33
C PRO A 48 -12.66 -13.38 -8.62
N HIS A 49 -13.97 -13.15 -8.45
CA HIS A 49 -14.58 -11.81 -8.60
C HIS A 49 -13.97 -10.80 -7.61
N ASN A 50 -13.79 -11.19 -6.35
CA ASN A 50 -13.12 -10.35 -5.36
C ASN A 50 -11.66 -10.04 -5.73
N HIS A 51 -10.90 -11.03 -6.22
CA HIS A 51 -9.51 -10.82 -6.63
C HIS A 51 -9.39 -9.89 -7.84
N LEU A 52 -10.29 -10.02 -8.81
CA LEU A 52 -10.36 -9.12 -9.95
C LEU A 52 -10.71 -7.68 -9.51
N ALA A 53 -11.71 -7.52 -8.64
CA ALA A 53 -12.07 -6.22 -8.06
C ALA A 53 -10.89 -5.60 -7.28
N GLN A 54 -10.18 -6.40 -6.49
CA GLN A 54 -8.98 -5.99 -5.76
C GLN A 54 -7.89 -5.50 -6.71
N ALA A 55 -7.57 -6.25 -7.77
CA ALA A 55 -6.55 -5.86 -8.74
C ALA A 55 -6.91 -4.56 -9.49
N ILE A 56 -8.19 -4.37 -9.84
CA ILE A 56 -8.67 -3.12 -10.45
C ILE A 56 -8.47 -1.93 -9.50
N LEU A 57 -8.88 -2.07 -8.24
CA LEU A 57 -8.75 -1.00 -7.23
C LEU A 57 -7.27 -0.67 -6.98
N TYR A 58 -6.42 -1.67 -6.78
CA TYR A 58 -4.99 -1.46 -6.53
C TYR A 58 -4.23 -0.93 -7.74
N ARG A 59 -4.63 -1.30 -8.97
CA ARG A 59 -4.09 -0.69 -10.19
C ARG A 59 -4.32 0.82 -10.20
N ALA A 60 -5.54 1.24 -9.88
CA ALA A 60 -5.89 2.66 -9.82
C ALA A 60 -5.08 3.38 -8.74
N MET A 61 -4.97 2.78 -7.55
CA MET A 61 -4.13 3.31 -6.47
C MET A 61 -2.65 3.41 -6.87
N TYR A 62 -2.12 2.41 -7.55
CA TYR A 62 -0.73 2.42 -8.00
C TYR A 62 -0.45 3.52 -9.02
N ARG A 63 -1.32 3.65 -10.04
CA ARG A 63 -1.27 4.77 -11.01
C ARG A 63 -1.40 6.13 -10.34
N ALA A 64 -2.04 6.18 -9.17
CA ALA A 64 -2.19 7.36 -8.35
C ALA A 64 -0.99 7.71 -7.47
N GLY A 65 0.02 6.85 -7.38
CA GLY A 65 1.08 6.97 -6.36
C GLY A 65 0.58 6.71 -4.93
N ALA A 66 -0.64 6.20 -4.77
CA ALA A 66 -1.32 6.01 -3.49
C ALA A 66 -0.80 4.83 -2.67
N LEU A 67 -0.06 3.91 -3.30
CA LEU A 67 0.55 2.76 -2.64
C LEU A 67 1.93 3.07 -2.06
N GLU A 68 2.49 4.25 -2.35
CA GLU A 68 3.79 4.65 -1.86
C GLU A 68 3.63 5.30 -0.48
N SER A 69 4.05 4.58 0.57
CA SER A 69 4.51 5.04 1.90
C SER A 69 3.65 5.96 2.79
N GLU A 70 2.66 6.67 2.24
CA GLU A 70 1.87 7.67 2.94
C GLU A 70 0.49 7.14 3.38
N LEU A 71 0.16 5.88 3.10
CA LEU A 71 -1.01 5.20 3.68
C LEU A 71 -0.94 5.09 5.22
N VAL A 72 0.21 5.39 5.82
CA VAL A 72 0.50 5.17 7.25
C VAL A 72 0.88 6.46 8.00
N THR A 73 1.44 7.45 7.31
CA THR A 73 1.64 8.79 7.86
C THR A 73 0.33 9.56 7.66
N GLY A 74 -0.32 10.01 8.75
CA GLY A 74 -1.67 10.61 8.76
C GLY A 74 -1.89 11.91 7.97
N SER A 75 -1.10 12.16 6.92
CA SER A 75 -1.21 13.24 5.95
C SER A 75 -1.58 12.63 4.61
N ASN A 76 -2.82 12.81 4.17
CA ASN A 76 -3.38 12.29 2.91
C ASN A 76 -2.97 13.23 1.74
N PRO A 77 -2.07 12.85 0.83
CA PRO A 77 -1.73 13.69 -0.32
C PRO A 77 -2.76 13.58 -1.47
N PHE A 78 -3.83 12.79 -1.30
CA PHE A 78 -4.94 12.64 -2.27
C PHE A 78 -5.74 13.93 -2.55
N LEU A 79 -5.31 15.06 -2.00
CA LEU A 79 -5.93 16.35 -2.20
C LEU A 79 -5.46 16.92 -3.57
N ARG A 80 -6.18 16.53 -4.61
CA ARG A 80 -6.37 17.29 -5.88
C ARG A 80 -5.40 17.01 -7.04
N ARG A 81 -5.59 15.88 -7.72
CA ARG A 81 -5.58 15.88 -9.21
C ARG A 81 -6.81 15.14 -9.75
N SER A 82 -7.52 15.74 -10.69
CA SER A 82 -8.59 15.09 -11.46
C SER A 82 -8.07 14.09 -12.50
N LYS A 83 -6.75 14.06 -12.75
CA LYS A 83 -6.09 13.20 -13.76
C LYS A 83 -5.91 11.73 -13.32
N VAL A 84 -6.37 11.36 -12.13
CA VAL A 84 -6.04 10.09 -11.46
C VAL A 84 -7.29 9.30 -11.06
N GLU A 85 -8.48 9.80 -11.42
CA GLU A 85 -9.70 9.03 -11.22
C GLU A 85 -9.64 7.75 -12.08
N PRO A 86 -9.99 6.58 -11.51
CA PRO A 86 -10.04 5.35 -12.29
C PRO A 86 -10.96 5.56 -13.50
N ALA A 87 -10.61 4.96 -14.64
CA ALA A 87 -11.41 5.16 -15.84
C ALA A 87 -12.86 4.71 -15.56
N PRO A 88 -13.90 5.38 -16.12
CA PRO A 88 -15.29 5.02 -15.83
C PRO A 88 -15.61 3.54 -16.07
N GLU A 89 -14.94 2.91 -17.03
CA GLU A 89 -15.04 1.47 -17.29
C GLU A 89 -14.41 0.61 -16.19
N GLU A 90 -13.27 1.02 -15.64
CA GLU A 90 -12.64 0.33 -14.49
C GLU A 90 -13.54 0.42 -13.26
N VAL A 91 -14.15 1.58 -13.01
CA VAL A 91 -15.10 1.78 -11.91
C VAL A 91 -16.34 0.91 -12.11
N ARG A 92 -16.93 0.88 -13.32
CA ARG A 92 -18.08 0.02 -13.63
C ARG A 92 -17.75 -1.44 -13.40
N ARG A 93 -16.62 -1.92 -13.94
CA ARG A 93 -16.19 -3.30 -13.80
C ARG A 93 -15.96 -3.65 -12.33
N PHE A 94 -15.25 -2.81 -11.57
CA PHE A 94 -15.08 -2.98 -10.12
C PHE A 94 -16.43 -3.20 -9.40
N HIS A 95 -17.41 -2.32 -9.63
CA HIS A 95 -18.72 -2.45 -9.00
C HIS A 95 -19.48 -3.70 -9.43
N GLN A 96 -19.38 -4.09 -10.71
CA GLN A 96 -19.98 -5.31 -11.23
C GLN A 96 -19.40 -6.56 -10.56
N GLU A 97 -18.07 -6.65 -10.43
CA GLU A 97 -17.43 -7.79 -9.77
C GLU A 97 -17.81 -7.88 -8.29
N ILE A 98 -17.84 -6.74 -7.57
CA ILE A 98 -18.27 -6.69 -6.17
C ILE A 98 -19.74 -7.13 -6.01
N GLN A 99 -20.63 -6.64 -6.89
CA GLN A 99 -22.05 -7.02 -6.83
C GLN A 99 -22.24 -8.51 -7.15
N THR A 100 -21.47 -9.04 -8.10
CA THR A 100 -21.52 -10.45 -8.47
C THR A 100 -21.04 -11.32 -7.32
N ALA A 101 -19.90 -11.00 -6.71
CA ALA A 101 -19.38 -11.69 -5.53
C ALA A 101 -20.40 -11.71 -4.38
N LEU A 102 -21.01 -10.57 -4.06
CA LEU A 102 -22.05 -10.48 -3.03
C LEU A 102 -23.26 -11.35 -3.37
N SER A 103 -23.77 -11.30 -4.62
CA SER A 103 -24.92 -12.08 -5.03
C SER A 103 -24.70 -13.60 -4.93
N ILE A 104 -23.50 -14.07 -5.30
CA ILE A 104 -23.09 -15.47 -5.18
C ILE A 104 -23.02 -15.86 -3.70
N SER A 105 -22.38 -15.04 -2.86
CA SER A 105 -22.28 -15.30 -1.43
C SER A 105 -23.67 -15.31 -0.77
N GLU A 106 -24.56 -14.38 -1.10
CA GLU A 106 -25.93 -14.31 -0.60
C GLU A 106 -26.75 -15.54 -0.98
N ALA A 107 -26.64 -16.01 -2.24
CA ALA A 107 -27.31 -17.23 -2.68
C ALA A 107 -26.83 -18.45 -1.87
N ARG A 108 -25.52 -18.60 -1.67
CA ARG A 108 -24.94 -19.68 -0.85
C ARG A 108 -25.40 -19.61 0.61
N LEU A 109 -25.47 -18.41 1.18
CA LEU A 109 -25.94 -18.21 2.56
C LEU A 109 -27.43 -18.47 2.73
N LYS A 110 -28.24 -18.29 1.68
CA LYS A 110 -29.66 -18.65 1.70
C LYS A 110 -29.85 -20.16 1.73
N GLU A 111 -29.00 -20.91 1.03
CA GLU A 111 -29.01 -22.38 1.02
C GLU A 111 -28.39 -22.95 2.30
N ASN A 112 -27.29 -22.37 2.77
CA ASN A 112 -26.60 -22.75 4.00
C ASN A 112 -26.15 -21.50 4.78
N PRO A 113 -26.93 -21.07 5.80
CA PRO A 113 -26.56 -19.92 6.64
C PRO A 113 -25.24 -20.08 7.40
N GLU A 114 -24.75 -21.33 7.56
CA GLU A 114 -23.48 -21.66 8.21
C GLU A 114 -22.33 -21.90 7.19
N ASP A 115 -22.45 -21.42 5.95
CA ASP A 115 -21.31 -21.44 5.01
C ASP A 115 -20.27 -20.37 5.38
N ALA A 116 -19.26 -20.77 6.16
CA ALA A 116 -18.15 -19.90 6.58
C ALA A 116 -17.42 -19.23 5.40
N ARG A 117 -17.31 -19.92 4.25
CA ARG A 117 -16.64 -19.38 3.06
C ARG A 117 -17.51 -18.35 2.35
N ALA A 118 -18.82 -18.52 2.33
CA ALA A 118 -19.74 -17.52 1.81
C ALA A 118 -19.72 -16.24 2.66
N HIS A 119 -19.71 -16.37 4.00
CA HIS A 119 -19.50 -15.23 4.90
C HIS A 119 -18.16 -14.54 4.65
N TYR A 120 -17.06 -15.31 4.54
CA TYR A 120 -15.73 -14.77 4.26
C TYR A 120 -15.68 -13.99 2.93
N THR A 121 -16.19 -14.58 1.84
CA THR A 121 -16.20 -13.95 0.51
C THR A 121 -17.08 -12.70 0.44
N ALA A 122 -18.23 -12.70 1.12
CA ALA A 122 -19.04 -11.50 1.29
C ALA A 122 -18.26 -10.42 2.06
N GLY A 123 -17.57 -10.81 3.14
CA GLY A 123 -16.73 -9.92 3.94
C GLY A 123 -15.65 -9.22 3.13
N VAL A 124 -14.95 -9.96 2.26
CA VAL A 124 -13.96 -9.39 1.34
C VAL A 124 -14.61 -8.39 0.38
N ALA A 125 -15.76 -8.70 -0.20
CA ALA A 125 -16.47 -7.81 -1.12
C ALA A 125 -16.88 -6.49 -0.43
N TYR A 126 -17.45 -6.58 0.77
CA TYR A 126 -17.75 -5.39 1.60
C TYR A 126 -16.48 -4.59 1.91
N GLY A 127 -15.38 -5.25 2.29
CA GLY A 127 -14.11 -4.59 2.59
C GLY A 127 -13.53 -3.84 1.39
N LEU A 128 -13.54 -4.44 0.20
CA LEU A 128 -13.10 -3.80 -1.03
C LEU A 128 -13.98 -2.59 -1.39
N ARG A 129 -15.30 -2.70 -1.24
CA ARG A 129 -16.23 -1.58 -1.46
C ARG A 129 -16.02 -0.46 -0.43
N ALA A 130 -15.76 -0.81 0.83
CA ALA A 130 -15.40 0.16 1.87
C ALA A 130 -14.12 0.93 1.51
N ASN A 131 -13.09 0.23 1.03
CA ASN A 131 -11.82 0.84 0.60
C ASN A 131 -12.03 1.78 -0.59
N TYR A 132 -12.82 1.37 -1.58
CA TYR A 132 -13.18 2.24 -2.70
C TYR A 132 -13.95 3.49 -2.23
N ASN A 133 -14.93 3.33 -1.34
CA ASN A 133 -15.70 4.45 -0.79
C ASN A 133 -14.81 5.44 -0.03
N PHE A 134 -13.83 4.95 0.73
CA PHE A 134 -12.88 5.78 1.49
C PHE A 134 -11.86 6.47 0.59
N LEU A 135 -11.17 5.71 -0.26
CA LEU A 135 -10.00 6.16 -1.00
C LEU A 135 -10.39 6.90 -2.28
N VAL A 136 -11.48 6.50 -2.94
CA VAL A 136 -11.89 7.05 -4.23
C VAL A 136 -13.07 8.01 -4.07
N ARG A 137 -14.24 7.54 -3.61
CA ARG A 137 -15.46 8.36 -3.52
C ARG A 137 -15.44 9.41 -2.40
N LYS A 138 -14.56 9.25 -1.40
CA LYS A 138 -14.57 10.04 -0.15
C LYS A 138 -15.93 10.01 0.58
N ALA A 139 -16.66 8.91 0.42
CA ALA A 139 -17.96 8.67 1.03
C ALA A 139 -17.75 7.97 2.38
N TRP A 140 -17.35 8.73 3.40
CA TRP A 140 -16.92 8.19 4.70
C TRP A 140 -18.01 7.36 5.41
N LEU A 141 -19.28 7.77 5.32
CA LEU A 141 -20.40 7.03 5.92
C LEU A 141 -20.66 5.70 5.21
N ASP A 142 -20.65 5.69 3.88
CA ASP A 142 -20.79 4.47 3.07
C ASP A 142 -19.63 3.51 3.37
N SER A 143 -18.41 4.04 3.47
CA SER A 143 -17.23 3.26 3.82
C SER A 143 -17.33 2.64 5.21
N LEU A 144 -17.76 3.41 6.21
CA LEU A 144 -17.92 2.91 7.58
C LEU A 144 -18.99 1.82 7.67
N ARG A 145 -20.10 1.97 6.94
CA ARG A 145 -21.13 0.94 6.84
C ARG A 145 -20.58 -0.35 6.24
N ASP A 146 -19.93 -0.27 5.08
CA ASP A 146 -19.35 -1.44 4.41
C ASP A 146 -18.25 -2.09 5.25
N ALA A 147 -17.39 -1.31 5.92
CA ALA A 147 -16.37 -1.85 6.83
C ALA A 147 -16.99 -2.60 8.02
N THR A 148 -18.13 -2.13 8.52
CA THR A 148 -18.87 -2.80 9.60
C THR A 148 -19.48 -4.12 9.13
N GLU A 149 -20.08 -4.15 7.94
CA GLU A 149 -20.59 -5.40 7.34
C GLU A 149 -19.47 -6.39 7.02
N ALA A 150 -18.33 -5.91 6.51
CA ALA A 150 -17.14 -6.73 6.27
C ALA A 150 -16.68 -7.41 7.57
N ARG A 151 -16.54 -6.65 8.65
CA ARG A 151 -16.17 -7.18 9.96
C ARG A 151 -17.18 -8.20 10.47
N LYS A 152 -18.48 -7.90 10.38
CA LYS A 152 -19.54 -8.82 10.82
C LYS A 152 -19.48 -10.15 10.07
N ALA A 153 -19.33 -10.11 8.75
CA ALA A 153 -19.23 -11.31 7.92
C ALA A 153 -17.97 -12.14 8.26
N HIS A 154 -16.81 -11.48 8.42
CA HIS A 154 -15.59 -12.17 8.84
C HIS A 154 -15.69 -12.80 10.24
N LEU A 155 -16.32 -12.10 11.20
CA LEU A 155 -16.58 -12.66 12.52
C LEU A 155 -17.49 -13.89 12.45
N GLN A 156 -18.54 -13.85 11.63
CA GLN A 156 -19.41 -14.99 11.40
C GLN A 156 -18.64 -16.18 10.82
N ALA A 157 -17.79 -15.94 9.82
CA ALA A 157 -16.92 -16.96 9.25
C ALA A 157 -16.03 -17.62 10.32
N THR A 158 -15.36 -16.82 11.16
CA THR A 158 -14.51 -17.35 12.25
C THR A 158 -15.29 -17.98 13.41
N SER A 159 -16.56 -17.63 13.59
CA SER A 159 -17.43 -18.25 14.60
C SER A 159 -17.88 -19.65 14.19
N ILE A 160 -18.09 -19.86 12.89
CA ILE A 160 -18.46 -21.14 12.30
C ILE A 160 -17.21 -22.02 12.17
N ASP A 161 -16.13 -21.47 11.64
CA ASP A 161 -14.83 -22.14 11.50
C ASP A 161 -13.72 -21.33 12.20
N PRO A 162 -13.45 -21.63 13.49
CA PRO A 162 -12.36 -20.98 14.24
C PRO A 162 -10.96 -21.21 13.64
N GLY A 163 -10.79 -22.24 12.81
CA GLY A 163 -9.56 -22.54 12.09
C GLY A 163 -9.38 -21.74 10.81
N PHE A 164 -10.37 -20.92 10.42
CA PHE A 164 -10.30 -20.09 9.22
C PHE A 164 -9.42 -18.85 9.44
N VAL A 165 -8.12 -19.06 9.56
CA VAL A 165 -7.11 -18.03 9.88
C VAL A 165 -7.22 -16.81 8.96
N ASP A 166 -7.38 -17.01 7.65
CA ASP A 166 -7.48 -15.91 6.69
C ASP A 166 -8.61 -14.92 6.99
N ALA A 167 -9.73 -15.38 7.57
CA ALA A 167 -10.86 -14.53 7.94
C ALA A 167 -10.55 -13.62 9.14
N LYS A 168 -9.48 -13.87 9.90
CA LYS A 168 -9.07 -13.04 11.04
C LYS A 168 -8.36 -11.75 10.62
N LEU A 169 -7.98 -11.60 9.34
CA LEU A 169 -7.26 -10.40 8.86
C LEU A 169 -8.01 -9.11 9.21
N VAL A 170 -9.29 -9.03 8.86
CA VAL A 170 -10.12 -7.84 9.09
C VAL A 170 -10.33 -7.58 10.59
N GLN A 171 -10.41 -8.63 11.41
CA GLN A 171 -10.45 -8.48 12.86
C GLN A 171 -9.16 -7.84 13.39
N GLY A 172 -7.99 -8.32 12.96
CA GLY A 172 -6.69 -7.77 13.37
C GLY A 172 -6.52 -6.31 12.95
N VAL A 173 -6.89 -5.96 11.71
CA VAL A 173 -6.88 -4.57 11.24
C VAL A 173 -7.83 -3.69 12.07
N TYR A 174 -9.05 -4.15 12.32
CA TYR A 174 -10.03 -3.40 13.09
C TYR A 174 -9.56 -3.16 14.53
N ASP A 175 -9.08 -4.20 15.21
CA ASP A 175 -8.58 -4.10 16.58
C ASP A 175 -7.40 -3.12 16.65
N TYR A 176 -6.48 -3.16 15.70
CA TYR A 176 -5.36 -2.22 15.60
C TYR A 176 -5.82 -0.77 15.38
N VAL A 177 -6.71 -0.53 14.40
CA VAL A 177 -7.17 0.81 14.05
C VAL A 177 -7.94 1.44 15.19
N VAL A 178 -8.95 0.75 15.74
CA VAL A 178 -9.74 1.26 16.87
C VAL A 178 -8.87 1.39 18.12
N GLY A 179 -7.96 0.43 18.35
CA GLY A 179 -6.96 0.46 19.42
C GLY A 179 -5.94 1.58 19.31
N SER A 180 -5.75 2.16 18.12
CA SER A 180 -4.80 3.26 17.88
C SER A 180 -5.46 4.65 17.81
N LEU A 181 -6.79 4.73 17.95
CA LEU A 181 -7.49 6.02 17.97
C LEU A 181 -7.11 6.85 19.22
N PRO A 182 -7.01 8.18 19.10
CA PRO A 182 -6.95 9.07 20.26
C PRO A 182 -8.08 8.79 21.26
N TRP A 183 -7.79 8.94 22.55
CA TRP A 183 -8.70 8.53 23.64
C TRP A 183 -10.12 9.10 23.51
N TYR A 184 -10.27 10.33 23.02
CA TYR A 184 -11.56 10.99 22.86
C TYR A 184 -12.41 10.34 21.76
N TYR A 185 -11.81 9.87 20.67
CA TYR A 185 -12.51 9.08 19.65
C TYR A 185 -12.83 7.66 20.15
N LYS A 186 -11.96 7.06 20.98
CA LYS A 186 -12.27 5.77 21.64
C LYS A 186 -13.47 5.89 22.57
N MET A 187 -13.60 6.98 23.32
CA MET A 187 -14.75 7.21 24.19
C MET A 187 -16.06 7.36 23.42
N LEU A 188 -16.07 8.10 22.31
CA LEU A 188 -17.23 8.18 21.42
C LEU A 188 -17.56 6.82 20.79
N GLY A 189 -16.55 6.10 20.32
CA GLY A 189 -16.69 4.76 19.76
C GLY A 189 -17.24 3.76 20.78
N PHE A 190 -16.81 3.83 22.04
CA PHE A 190 -17.29 2.96 23.11
C PHE A 190 -18.80 3.08 23.34
N ILE A 191 -19.34 4.30 23.32
CA ILE A 191 -20.78 4.56 23.42
C ILE A 191 -21.54 3.92 22.24
N ALA A 192 -20.90 3.88 21.06
CA ALA A 192 -21.43 3.24 19.86
C ALA A 192 -21.06 1.73 19.74
N GLY A 193 -20.46 1.12 20.77
CA GLY A 193 -20.15 -0.32 20.80
C GLY A 193 -18.81 -0.73 20.13
N TYR A 194 -18.01 0.23 19.67
CA TYR A 194 -16.69 -0.04 19.09
C TYR A 194 -15.64 -0.23 20.19
N ARG A 195 -14.99 -1.39 20.22
CA ARG A 195 -13.84 -1.71 21.08
C ARG A 195 -12.73 -2.31 20.23
N GLY A 196 -11.49 -1.92 20.50
CA GLY A 196 -10.30 -2.44 19.83
C GLY A 196 -9.10 -2.34 20.74
N ASP A 197 -8.14 -3.22 20.50
CA ASP A 197 -6.92 -3.36 21.27
C ASP A 197 -5.75 -3.43 20.28
N ARG A 198 -4.81 -2.51 20.43
CA ARG A 198 -3.75 -2.29 19.46
C ARG A 198 -2.81 -3.49 19.39
N GLU A 199 -2.38 -3.98 20.54
CA GLU A 199 -1.46 -5.10 20.69
C GLU A 199 -2.10 -6.40 20.24
N ARG A 200 -3.37 -6.63 20.59
CA ARG A 200 -4.18 -7.74 20.09
C ARG A 200 -4.30 -7.71 18.57
N GLY A 201 -4.57 -6.54 17.99
CA GLY A 201 -4.63 -6.37 16.54
C GLY A 201 -3.34 -6.83 15.85
N ILE A 202 -2.19 -6.40 16.36
CA ILE A 202 -0.87 -6.83 15.88
C ILE A 202 -0.68 -8.35 16.04
N GLN A 203 -1.08 -8.93 17.17
CA GLN A 203 -0.98 -10.37 17.42
C GLN A 203 -1.81 -11.18 16.43
N VAL A 204 -3.06 -10.79 16.18
CA VAL A 204 -3.93 -11.44 15.20
C VAL A 204 -3.32 -11.33 13.79
N LEU A 205 -2.79 -10.17 13.42
CA LEU A 205 -2.12 -10.02 12.13
C LEU A 205 -0.87 -10.89 11.99
N ARG A 206 -0.10 -11.10 13.06
CA ARG A 206 1.03 -12.07 13.07
C ARG A 206 0.53 -13.49 12.83
N GLU A 207 -0.55 -13.89 13.50
CA GLU A 207 -1.16 -15.22 13.29
C GLU A 207 -1.53 -15.43 11.81
N VAL A 208 -2.16 -14.44 11.18
CA VAL A 208 -2.51 -14.50 9.75
C VAL A 208 -1.27 -14.51 8.86
N ALA A 209 -0.25 -13.71 9.17
CA ALA A 209 0.99 -13.67 8.42
C ALA A 209 1.78 -15.00 8.43
N GLU A 210 1.67 -15.76 9.52
CA GLU A 210 2.35 -17.04 9.72
C GLU A 210 1.54 -18.24 9.19
N HIS A 211 0.22 -18.24 9.40
CA HIS A 211 -0.63 -19.42 9.19
C HIS A 211 -1.74 -19.23 8.14
N GLY A 212 -1.96 -18.00 7.64
CA GLY A 212 -2.93 -17.71 6.59
C GLY A 212 -2.49 -18.25 5.23
N ARG A 213 -3.42 -18.85 4.48
CA ARG A 213 -3.13 -19.40 3.14
C ARG A 213 -3.29 -18.35 2.05
N GLN A 214 -4.29 -17.48 2.16
CA GLN A 214 -4.61 -16.46 1.17
C GLN A 214 -4.10 -15.08 1.62
N ASN A 215 -4.42 -14.71 2.86
CA ASN A 215 -4.16 -13.39 3.43
C ASN A 215 -2.82 -13.30 4.17
N GLY A 216 -1.98 -14.36 4.15
CA GLY A 216 -0.67 -14.33 4.79
C GLY A 216 0.25 -13.27 4.22
N MET A 217 0.22 -13.03 2.90
CA MET A 217 1.00 -11.97 2.26
C MET A 217 0.45 -10.58 2.60
N ASP A 218 -0.87 -10.39 2.56
CA ASP A 218 -1.53 -9.14 2.93
C ASP A 218 -1.23 -8.78 4.39
N ALA A 219 -1.28 -9.75 5.31
CA ALA A 219 -0.92 -9.56 6.70
C ALA A 219 0.54 -9.13 6.89
N LYS A 220 1.49 -9.70 6.13
CA LYS A 220 2.90 -9.28 6.17
C LYS A 220 3.08 -7.84 5.69
N VAL A 221 2.42 -7.46 4.59
CA VAL A 221 2.45 -6.08 4.08
C VAL A 221 1.87 -5.11 5.11
N LEU A 222 0.72 -5.45 5.70
CA LEU A 222 0.07 -4.64 6.74
C LEU A 222 0.91 -4.54 8.02
N LEU A 223 1.55 -5.64 8.46
CA LEU A 223 2.45 -5.61 9.61
C LEU A 223 3.68 -4.74 9.38
N ALA A 224 4.30 -4.79 8.19
CA ALA A 224 5.42 -3.92 7.86
C ALA A 224 5.01 -2.44 7.93
N ALA A 225 3.85 -2.10 7.37
CA ALA A 225 3.25 -0.78 7.46
C ALA A 225 2.95 -0.35 8.92
N ILE A 226 2.37 -1.25 9.73
CA ILE A 226 2.11 -1.00 11.14
C ILE A 226 3.42 -0.76 11.90
N TYR A 227 4.41 -1.65 11.79
CA TYR A 227 5.68 -1.50 12.49
C TYR A 227 6.41 -0.21 12.15
N ARG A 228 6.35 0.23 10.89
CA ARG A 228 6.80 1.56 10.51
C ARG A 228 6.08 2.67 11.31
N ARG A 229 4.74 2.64 11.35
CA ARG A 229 3.92 3.59 12.13
C ARG A 229 4.32 3.62 13.60
N GLU A 230 4.58 2.45 14.13
CA GLU A 230 4.93 2.18 15.51
C GLU A 230 6.39 2.54 15.85
N ARG A 231 7.21 2.93 14.86
CA ARG A 231 8.66 3.15 15.00
C ARG A 231 9.38 1.89 15.52
N HIS A 232 8.99 0.74 15.00
CA HIS A 232 9.63 -0.55 15.23
C HIS A 232 10.29 -1.08 13.93
N PRO A 233 11.30 -0.38 13.40
CA PRO A 233 11.94 -0.76 12.13
C PRO A 233 12.52 -2.18 12.18
N GLU A 234 13.08 -2.60 13.32
CA GLU A 234 13.63 -3.95 13.52
C GLU A 234 12.63 -5.08 13.28
N ALA A 235 11.34 -4.84 13.57
CA ALA A 235 10.29 -5.81 13.32
C ALA A 235 9.81 -5.79 11.84
N ALA A 236 9.94 -4.66 11.15
CA ALA A 236 9.55 -4.49 9.75
C ALA A 236 10.60 -5.06 8.78
N ILE A 237 11.89 -4.88 9.07
CA ILE A 237 13.01 -5.31 8.22
C ILE A 237 12.91 -6.79 7.80
N PRO A 238 12.74 -7.79 8.70
CA PRO A 238 12.67 -9.19 8.29
C PRO A 238 11.45 -9.49 7.41
N LEU A 239 10.31 -8.83 7.66
CA LEU A 239 9.12 -8.96 6.82
C LEU A 239 9.37 -8.42 5.41
N LEU A 240 9.97 -7.23 5.29
CA LEU A 240 10.30 -6.61 4.01
C LEU A 240 11.35 -7.44 3.25
N ARG A 241 12.36 -8.00 3.92
CA ARG A 241 13.33 -8.91 3.28
C ARG A 241 12.66 -10.18 2.76
N ASP A 242 11.68 -10.75 3.48
CA ASP A 242 10.89 -11.88 2.99
C ASP A 242 10.06 -11.52 1.76
N LEU A 243 9.36 -10.38 1.80
CA LEU A 243 8.56 -9.86 0.69
C LEU A 243 9.43 -9.57 -0.54
N ILE A 244 10.60 -8.97 -0.38
CA ILE A 244 11.57 -8.71 -1.46
C ILE A 244 12.06 -10.01 -2.11
N ARG A 245 12.26 -11.06 -1.32
CA ARG A 245 12.70 -12.36 -1.85
C ARG A 245 11.62 -13.02 -2.70
N ARG A 246 10.36 -12.93 -2.27
CA ARG A 246 9.20 -13.52 -2.95
C ARG A 246 8.76 -12.70 -4.17
N PHE A 247 8.83 -11.38 -4.05
CA PHE A 247 8.36 -10.42 -5.05
C PHE A 247 9.49 -9.46 -5.45
N PRO A 248 10.56 -9.97 -6.09
CA PRO A 248 11.76 -9.18 -6.35
C PRO A 248 11.55 -8.02 -7.32
N ARG A 249 10.47 -8.03 -8.11
CA ARG A 249 10.14 -6.97 -9.09
C ARG A 249 9.38 -5.81 -8.43
N ASN A 250 8.89 -5.99 -7.21
CA ASN A 250 8.30 -4.91 -6.43
C ASN A 250 9.41 -3.99 -5.88
N TYR A 251 9.56 -2.81 -6.48
CA TYR A 251 10.52 -1.81 -6.01
C TYR A 251 10.05 -1.11 -4.73
N LEU A 252 8.74 -1.03 -4.47
CA LEU A 252 8.19 -0.38 -3.28
C LEU A 252 8.66 -1.06 -2.00
N PHE A 253 8.72 -2.39 -1.96
CA PHE A 253 9.26 -3.09 -0.79
C PHE A 253 10.73 -2.73 -0.51
N ARG A 254 11.53 -2.43 -1.53
CA ARG A 254 12.90 -1.96 -1.34
C ARG A 254 12.96 -0.52 -0.85
N LEU A 255 12.11 0.36 -1.36
CA LEU A 255 12.01 1.73 -0.86
C LEU A 255 11.56 1.76 0.62
N GLU A 256 10.60 0.91 0.99
CA GLU A 256 10.20 0.72 2.39
C GLU A 256 11.37 0.18 3.23
N LEU A 257 12.15 -0.76 2.70
CA LEU A 257 13.33 -1.29 3.40
C LEU A 257 14.41 -0.21 3.62
N VAL A 258 14.63 0.69 2.65
CA VAL A 258 15.49 1.87 2.81
C VAL A 258 15.02 2.73 3.98
N GLN A 259 13.72 3.01 4.06
CA GLN A 259 13.17 3.79 5.17
C GLN A 259 13.35 3.07 6.51
N MET A 260 13.12 1.76 6.57
CA MET A 260 13.30 1.01 7.83
C MET A 260 14.75 0.96 8.28
N TYR A 261 15.71 0.80 7.38
CA TYR A 261 17.13 0.93 7.73
C TYR A 261 17.49 2.34 8.21
N SER A 262 16.98 3.38 7.54
CA SER A 262 17.15 4.77 7.99
C SER A 262 16.58 5.01 9.39
N ASP A 263 15.38 4.50 9.67
CA ASP A 263 14.72 4.65 10.98
C ASP A 263 15.44 3.87 12.08
N ALA A 264 16.11 2.77 11.73
CA ALA A 264 16.98 2.01 12.63
C ALA A 264 18.37 2.65 12.84
N GLY A 265 18.68 3.73 12.11
CA GLY A 265 20.00 4.36 12.18
C GLY A 265 21.07 3.69 11.31
N ASP A 266 20.72 2.68 10.53
CA ASP A 266 21.62 1.94 9.64
C ASP A 266 21.72 2.60 8.25
N LYS A 267 22.57 3.62 8.15
CA LYS A 267 22.81 4.37 6.91
C LYS A 267 23.38 3.49 5.80
N GLU A 268 24.28 2.58 6.15
CA GLU A 268 25.05 1.78 5.20
C GLU A 268 24.13 0.79 4.49
N SER A 269 23.31 0.05 5.24
CA SER A 269 22.32 -0.85 4.66
C SER A 269 21.29 -0.10 3.80
N ALA A 270 20.86 1.10 4.23
CA ALA A 270 19.95 1.93 3.43
C ALA A 270 20.56 2.32 2.07
N LEU A 271 21.83 2.75 2.05
CA LEU A 271 22.57 3.08 0.82
C LEU A 271 22.85 1.86 -0.05
N GLU A 272 23.08 0.68 0.53
CA GLU A 272 23.26 -0.57 -0.21
C GLU A 272 21.97 -0.93 -0.97
N VAL A 273 20.81 -0.83 -0.31
CA VAL A 273 19.52 -1.11 -0.95
C VAL A 273 19.25 -0.11 -2.09
N LEU A 274 19.52 1.18 -1.90
CA LEU A 274 19.40 2.19 -2.96
C LEU A 274 20.33 1.88 -4.16
N SER A 275 21.58 1.51 -3.87
CA SER A 275 22.55 1.10 -4.91
C SER A 275 22.06 -0.14 -5.68
N ARG A 276 21.36 -1.05 -5.01
CA ARG A 276 20.74 -2.21 -5.67
C ARG A 276 19.57 -1.81 -6.56
N ILE A 277 18.71 -0.89 -6.12
CA ILE A 277 17.60 -0.34 -6.93
C ILE A 277 18.17 0.31 -8.20
N GLU A 278 19.19 1.14 -8.06
CA GLU A 278 19.84 1.83 -9.18
C GLU A 278 20.43 0.84 -10.20
N LYS A 279 21.16 -0.19 -9.76
CA LYS A 279 21.68 -1.24 -10.63
C LYS A 279 20.56 -1.99 -11.39
N LEU A 280 19.46 -2.31 -10.71
CA LEU A 280 18.31 -2.98 -11.32
C LEU A 280 17.61 -2.09 -12.35
N HIS A 281 17.50 -0.80 -12.07
CA HIS A 281 16.98 0.18 -13.01
C HIS A 281 17.87 0.30 -14.26
N GLN A 282 19.17 0.50 -14.07
CA GLN A 282 20.17 0.61 -15.16
C GLN A 282 20.22 -0.64 -16.04
N SER A 283 20.03 -1.82 -15.47
CA SER A 283 20.00 -3.08 -16.22
C SER A 283 18.65 -3.35 -16.91
N GLY A 284 17.65 -2.47 -16.76
CA GLY A 284 16.30 -2.70 -17.28
C GLY A 284 15.59 -3.90 -16.66
N ALA A 285 15.90 -4.24 -15.40
CA ALA A 285 15.30 -5.40 -14.75
C ALA A 285 13.76 -5.26 -14.67
N PRO A 286 13.00 -6.37 -14.79
CA PRO A 286 11.54 -6.34 -14.63
C PRO A 286 11.12 -5.67 -13.31
N GLY A 287 10.16 -4.74 -13.40
CA GLY A 287 9.71 -3.92 -12.27
C GLY A 287 10.55 -2.65 -12.02
N TYR A 288 11.76 -2.52 -12.58
CA TYR A 288 12.64 -1.36 -12.38
C TYR A 288 12.86 -0.54 -13.65
N ALA A 289 12.69 -1.12 -14.84
CA ALA A 289 12.91 -0.44 -16.11
C ALA A 289 12.05 0.83 -16.28
N ARG A 290 10.87 0.88 -15.65
CA ARG A 290 9.94 2.03 -15.66
C ARG A 290 9.98 2.84 -14.36
N LEU A 291 10.85 2.49 -13.42
CA LEU A 291 11.03 3.27 -12.21
C LEU A 291 11.64 4.62 -12.58
N ASP A 292 10.99 5.70 -12.17
CA ASP A 292 11.49 7.05 -12.41
C ASP A 292 12.82 7.27 -11.66
N PRO A 293 13.91 7.66 -12.34
CA PRO A 293 15.19 7.97 -11.69
C PRO A 293 15.07 9.03 -10.61
N GLY A 294 14.16 10.00 -10.77
CA GLY A 294 13.88 11.05 -9.80
C GLY A 294 13.44 10.49 -8.44
N LYS A 295 12.75 9.34 -8.40
CA LYS A 295 12.40 8.65 -7.14
C LYS A 295 13.63 8.09 -6.44
N ILE A 296 14.58 7.53 -7.20
CA ILE A 296 15.83 6.98 -6.66
C ILE A 296 16.66 8.12 -6.07
N HIS A 297 16.79 9.22 -6.82
CA HIS A 297 17.47 10.43 -6.38
C HIS A 297 16.81 11.06 -5.16
N TYR A 298 15.47 11.18 -5.14
CA TYR A 298 14.76 11.70 -3.98
C TYR A 298 14.98 10.82 -2.74
N ALA A 299 14.84 9.49 -2.87
CA ALA A 299 15.02 8.58 -1.74
C ALA A 299 16.44 8.67 -1.16
N ARG A 300 17.47 8.74 -2.01
CA ARG A 300 18.87 8.91 -1.59
C ARG A 300 19.13 10.29 -0.99
N GLY A 301 18.67 11.35 -1.64
CA GLY A 301 18.82 12.72 -1.16
C GLY A 301 18.12 12.95 0.19
N ASN A 302 16.92 12.40 0.38
CA ASN A 302 16.19 12.44 1.65
C ASN A 302 16.92 11.66 2.75
N LEU A 303 17.46 10.48 2.45
CA LEU A 303 18.30 9.71 3.38
C LEU A 303 19.51 10.53 3.84
N LEU A 304 20.31 11.02 2.88
CA LEU A 304 21.52 11.81 3.14
C LEU A 304 21.20 13.09 3.93
N PHE A 305 20.07 13.73 3.63
CA PHE A 305 19.58 14.86 4.41
C PHE A 305 19.43 14.48 5.87
N TRP A 306 18.72 13.41 6.22
CA TRP A 306 18.51 13.04 7.63
C TRP A 306 19.82 12.73 8.35
N TYR A 307 20.78 12.10 7.66
CA TYR A 307 22.13 11.85 8.17
C TYR A 307 23.08 13.06 8.16
N ASN A 308 22.60 14.24 7.76
CA ASN A 308 23.35 15.49 7.74
C ASN A 308 24.51 15.55 6.72
N ASP A 309 24.46 14.73 5.67
CA ASP A 309 25.36 14.85 4.51
C ASP A 309 24.75 15.84 3.50
N LEU A 310 24.70 17.11 3.88
CA LEU A 310 23.87 18.11 3.19
C LEU A 310 24.32 18.38 1.75
N GLU A 311 25.62 18.36 1.46
CA GLU A 311 26.16 18.58 0.13
C GLU A 311 25.82 17.41 -0.81
N ALA A 312 25.93 16.17 -0.33
CA ALA A 312 25.56 14.98 -1.10
C ALA A 312 24.04 14.91 -1.29
N ALA A 313 23.27 15.24 -0.25
CA ALA A 313 21.83 15.36 -0.33
C ALA A 313 21.41 16.39 -1.38
N LEU A 314 22.11 17.53 -1.46
CA LEU A 314 21.82 18.60 -2.41
C LEU A 314 21.99 18.16 -3.87
N ASP A 315 23.04 17.38 -4.18
CA ASP A 315 23.27 16.84 -5.53
C ASP A 315 22.12 15.93 -5.98
N ASP A 316 21.74 14.97 -5.12
CA ASP A 316 20.63 14.06 -5.42
C ASP A 316 19.28 14.77 -5.48
N LEU A 317 18.99 15.68 -4.56
CA LEU A 317 17.73 16.42 -4.57
C LEU A 317 17.58 17.33 -5.78
N ARG A 318 18.68 17.87 -6.32
CA ARG A 318 18.66 18.61 -7.59
C ARG A 318 18.28 17.70 -8.76
N ARG A 319 18.90 16.52 -8.87
CA ARG A 319 18.53 15.53 -9.91
C ARG A 319 17.08 15.07 -9.76
N ALA A 320 16.61 14.90 -8.53
CA ALA A 320 15.24 14.50 -8.25
C ALA A 320 14.19 15.50 -8.78
N VAL A 321 14.53 16.79 -8.81
CA VAL A 321 13.59 17.85 -9.22
C VAL A 321 13.68 18.25 -10.69
N GLU A 322 14.68 17.76 -11.45
CA GLU A 322 14.86 18.08 -12.88
C GLU A 322 13.62 17.77 -13.73
N ARG A 323 12.84 16.76 -13.31
CA ARG A 323 11.59 16.34 -13.96
C ARG A 323 10.45 16.17 -12.96
N ALA A 324 10.42 16.99 -11.90
CA ALA A 324 9.46 16.86 -10.80
C ALA A 324 7.98 16.88 -11.24
N ASP A 325 7.68 17.46 -12.40
CA ASP A 325 6.36 17.49 -13.02
C ASP A 325 5.98 16.18 -13.75
N GLU A 326 6.98 15.36 -14.10
CA GLU A 326 6.83 14.02 -14.69
C GLU A 326 6.78 12.91 -13.63
N VAL A 327 7.35 13.12 -12.43
CA VAL A 327 7.25 12.18 -11.29
C VAL A 327 5.85 12.22 -10.65
N ASP A 328 5.49 11.19 -9.87
CA ASP A 328 4.30 11.28 -9.03
C ASP A 328 4.37 12.50 -8.09
N LEU A 329 3.19 13.08 -7.82
CA LEU A 329 3.07 14.36 -7.11
C LEU A 329 3.70 14.32 -5.72
N ASN A 330 3.64 13.17 -5.03
CA ASN A 330 4.15 13.07 -3.67
C ASN A 330 5.67 13.22 -3.68
N THR A 331 6.34 12.47 -4.57
CA THR A 331 7.79 12.57 -4.74
C THR A 331 8.21 13.97 -5.19
N GLY A 332 7.55 14.55 -6.19
CA GLY A 332 7.94 15.86 -6.74
C GLY A 332 7.84 17.00 -5.71
N VAL A 333 6.70 17.10 -5.00
CA VAL A 333 6.49 18.16 -4.00
C VAL A 333 7.42 17.97 -2.80
N MET A 334 7.61 16.74 -2.36
CA MET A 334 8.53 16.42 -1.26
C MET A 334 9.99 16.67 -1.63
N ALA A 335 10.41 16.37 -2.87
CA ALA A 335 11.76 16.64 -3.36
C ALA A 335 12.05 18.14 -3.35
N TRP A 336 11.12 18.98 -3.85
CA TRP A 336 11.25 20.43 -3.79
C TRP A 336 11.30 20.97 -2.36
N MET A 337 10.42 20.49 -1.47
CA MET A 337 10.45 20.90 -0.06
C MET A 337 11.79 20.52 0.59
N ARG A 338 12.24 19.27 0.38
CA ARG A 338 13.49 18.77 0.98
C ARG A 338 14.70 19.51 0.42
N LEU A 339 14.72 19.82 -0.88
CA LEU A 339 15.74 20.66 -1.50
C LEU A 339 15.81 22.04 -0.84
N GLY A 340 14.67 22.66 -0.58
CA GLY A 340 14.59 23.93 0.14
C GLY A 340 15.14 23.83 1.57
N GLN A 341 14.79 22.77 2.29
CA GLN A 341 15.28 22.53 3.65
C GLN A 341 16.79 22.32 3.67
N THR A 342 17.35 21.59 2.71
CA THR A 342 18.80 21.40 2.54
C THR A 342 19.49 22.73 2.29
N HIS A 343 18.95 23.57 1.41
CA HIS A 343 19.47 24.92 1.16
C HIS A 343 19.44 25.81 2.41
N ASP A 344 18.37 25.80 3.20
CA ASP A 344 18.28 26.56 4.45
C ASP A 344 19.36 26.11 5.46
N LEU A 345 19.59 24.80 5.60
CA LEU A 345 20.63 24.26 6.49
C LEU A 345 22.05 24.60 6.03
N LEU A 346 22.26 24.79 4.72
CA LEU A 346 23.52 25.26 4.12
C LEU A 346 23.66 26.80 4.11
N GLY A 347 22.69 27.54 4.67
CA GLY A 347 22.69 29.00 4.68
C GLY A 347 22.34 29.67 3.34
N GLN A 348 21.87 28.89 2.36
CA GLN A 348 21.55 29.33 0.99
C GLN A 348 20.10 29.78 0.87
N ARG A 349 19.73 30.82 1.63
CA ARG A 349 18.32 31.21 1.86
C ARG A 349 17.54 31.54 0.58
N GLU A 350 18.17 32.21 -0.38
CA GLU A 350 17.48 32.60 -1.62
C GLU A 350 17.16 31.38 -2.51
N GLU A 351 18.06 30.40 -2.57
CA GLU A 351 17.79 29.13 -3.27
C GLU A 351 16.73 28.31 -2.53
N ALA A 352 16.75 28.30 -1.20
CA ALA A 352 15.71 27.65 -0.40
C ALA A 352 14.31 28.20 -0.74
N ARG A 353 14.17 29.54 -0.79
CA ARG A 353 12.91 30.20 -1.16
C ARG A 353 12.45 29.89 -2.58
N LYS A 354 13.36 29.68 -3.53
CA LYS A 354 13.00 29.24 -4.89
C LYS A 354 12.43 27.83 -4.86
N ALA A 355 13.10 26.90 -4.18
CA ALA A 355 12.65 25.51 -4.06
C ALA A 355 11.29 25.40 -3.35
N TYR A 356 11.07 26.13 -2.25
CA TYR A 356 9.77 26.12 -1.57
C TYR A 356 8.63 26.70 -2.43
N ARG A 357 8.90 27.71 -3.27
CA ARG A 357 7.90 28.22 -4.23
C ARG A 357 7.49 27.13 -5.21
N GLN A 358 8.44 26.37 -5.75
CA GLN A 358 8.13 25.23 -6.62
C GLN A 358 7.26 24.17 -5.93
N ALA A 359 7.56 23.83 -4.67
CA ALA A 359 6.73 22.91 -3.89
C ALA A 359 5.29 23.44 -3.70
N VAL A 360 5.15 24.74 -3.40
CA VAL A 360 3.83 25.40 -3.24
C VAL A 360 3.07 25.44 -4.56
N ASP A 361 3.74 25.77 -5.67
CA ASP A 361 3.11 25.88 -6.99
C ASP A 361 2.66 24.51 -7.51
N LEU A 362 3.44 23.45 -7.21
CA LEU A 362 3.14 22.09 -7.64
C LEU A 362 1.94 21.48 -6.90
N ALA A 363 1.79 21.73 -5.59
CA ALA A 363 0.66 21.23 -4.80
C ALA A 363 0.26 22.18 -3.65
N PRO A 364 -0.42 23.31 -3.93
CA PRO A 364 -0.65 24.38 -2.94
C PRO A 364 -1.55 23.99 -1.77
N ASP A 365 -2.41 22.99 -1.97
CA ASP A 365 -3.39 22.51 -0.99
C ASP A 365 -2.91 21.27 -0.21
N SER A 366 -1.79 20.67 -0.62
CA SER A 366 -1.18 19.55 0.10
C SER A 366 -0.60 20.00 1.44
N GLU A 367 -0.46 19.10 2.41
CA GLU A 367 0.22 19.42 3.67
C GLU A 367 1.66 19.85 3.44
N VAL A 368 2.36 19.20 2.51
CA VAL A 368 3.74 19.54 2.10
C VAL A 368 3.82 20.94 1.49
N GLY A 369 2.85 21.32 0.66
CA GLY A 369 2.73 22.67 0.10
C GLY A 369 2.43 23.71 1.18
N LYS A 370 1.52 23.42 2.12
CA LYS A 370 1.24 24.30 3.27
C LYS A 370 2.48 24.45 4.17
N GLU A 371 3.21 23.37 4.42
CA GLU A 371 4.45 23.38 5.19
C GLU A 371 5.54 24.21 4.47
N SER A 372 5.75 23.97 3.18
CA SER A 372 6.66 24.74 2.32
C SER A 372 6.33 26.23 2.32
N ARG A 373 5.04 26.61 2.33
CA ARG A 373 4.61 28.01 2.42
C ARG A 373 5.08 28.69 3.72
N ARG A 374 5.10 27.96 4.84
CA ARG A 374 5.64 28.47 6.12
C ARG A 374 7.15 28.72 6.02
N TYR A 375 7.86 27.92 5.22
CA TYR A 375 9.29 28.09 5.03
C TYR A 375 9.68 29.27 4.13
N LEU A 376 8.74 29.86 3.38
CA LEU A 376 8.99 31.09 2.62
C LEU A 376 9.30 32.28 3.55
N SER A 377 8.58 32.38 4.67
CA SER A 377 8.80 33.43 5.68
C SER A 377 9.93 33.08 6.64
N SER A 378 10.01 31.83 7.11
CA SER A 378 10.94 31.42 8.17
C SER A 378 11.85 30.28 7.69
N PRO A 379 13.18 30.36 7.84
CA PRO A 379 14.07 29.28 7.40
C PRO A 379 13.81 28.00 8.20
N TYR A 380 13.90 26.86 7.51
CA TYR A 380 13.91 25.56 8.16
C TYR A 380 15.09 25.46 9.14
N ARG A 381 14.83 24.85 10.30
CA ARG A 381 15.84 24.52 11.31
C ARG A 381 15.53 23.15 11.85
N ARG A 382 16.55 22.30 12.04
CA ARG A 382 16.36 21.03 12.75
C ARG A 382 15.91 21.31 14.18
N ARG A 383 14.90 20.58 14.65
CA ARG A 383 14.58 20.55 16.08
C ARG A 383 15.73 19.87 16.80
N LYS A 384 16.19 20.47 17.90
CA LYS A 384 17.22 19.91 18.78
C LYS A 384 16.67 18.71 19.54
#